data_AF-A0A8J5RU33-F1
#
_entry.id   AF-A0A8J5RU33-F1
#
_cell.length_a   1.000
_cell.length_b   1.000
_cell.length_c   1.000
_cell.angle_alpha   90.00
_cell.angle_beta   90.00
_cell.angle_gamma   90.00
#
_symmetry.space_group_name_H-M   'P 1'
#
loop_
_entity.id
_entity.type
_entity.pdbx_description
1 polymer ?
#
loop_
_entity_poly.entity_id
_entity_poly.type
_entity_poly.pdbx_seq_one_letter_code
_entity_poly.pdbx_strand_id
1 'polypeptide(L)'
;MARALARRALSLAAGASPALPSFSTAVAPLRSPLDDRLLRLLRSEISYLSDHHPPYPQPTVFRSFALEDRPGEQWVRLRASSRGAQAEEVKVDATMFDGAAVPPPDAPLFSRVESLERGPRLHLSLIVEVSRADRVLGFICSAWPDELTVRHVLTLRAADGSNGDSGGRDFMCGCCCDFALWLMWFVKLFSAHFVCCG
;
A
#
# COMPACT_ATOMS: atom_id res chain seq x y z
N MET A 1 91.33 28.85 31.04
CA MET A 1 92.43 29.15 30.10
C MET A 1 92.22 28.35 28.82
N ALA A 2 92.34 29.00 27.65
CA ALA A 2 92.55 28.49 26.27
C ALA A 2 91.58 27.40 25.72
N ARG A 3 90.69 27.68 24.75
CA ARG A 3 90.85 27.87 23.27
C ARG A 3 91.23 26.61 22.47
N ALA A 4 90.36 26.21 21.52
CA ALA A 4 90.62 25.87 20.10
C ALA A 4 89.41 25.08 19.52
N LEU A 5 88.56 25.67 18.68
CA LEU A 5 88.61 25.82 17.20
C LEU A 5 88.27 24.57 16.36
N ALA A 6 87.04 24.62 15.83
CA ALA A 6 86.61 24.37 14.44
C ALA A 6 86.92 23.05 13.74
N ARG A 7 85.85 22.35 13.31
CA ARG A 7 85.70 21.89 11.91
C ARG A 7 84.25 22.01 11.44
N ARG A 8 84.09 22.70 10.32
CA ARG A 8 82.87 22.91 9.54
C ARG A 8 82.94 21.95 8.35
N ALA A 9 81.87 21.22 8.06
CA ALA A 9 81.65 20.65 6.73
C ALA A 9 80.15 20.62 6.47
N LEU A 10 79.75 21.31 5.40
CA LEU A 10 78.41 21.25 4.82
C LEU A 10 78.25 19.91 4.09
N SER A 11 77.07 19.31 4.17
CA SER A 11 76.54 18.53 3.05
C SER A 11 75.07 18.85 2.85
N LEU A 12 74.74 19.11 1.58
CA LEU A 12 73.44 19.53 1.10
C LEU A 12 72.43 18.37 1.03
N ALA A 13 71.20 18.72 1.38
CA ALA A 13 69.92 18.35 0.77
C ALA A 13 69.76 16.97 0.10
N ALA A 14 68.80 16.18 0.58
CA ALA A 14 67.92 15.40 -0.28
C ALA A 14 66.58 15.10 0.43
N GLY A 15 65.48 15.59 -0.16
CA GLY A 15 64.16 14.94 -0.16
C GLY A 15 63.38 14.85 1.15
N ALA A 16 62.56 15.87 1.43
CA ALA A 16 61.35 15.68 2.22
C ALA A 16 60.19 16.39 1.50
N SER A 17 59.46 15.64 0.67
CA SER A 17 58.11 16.05 0.24
C SER A 17 57.25 16.18 1.49
N PRO A 18 56.59 17.32 1.76
CA PRO A 18 55.60 17.36 2.82
C PRO A 18 54.42 16.51 2.37
N ALA A 19 54.25 15.35 3.00
CA ALA A 19 53.00 14.60 2.91
C ALA A 19 51.89 15.52 3.45
N LEU A 20 51.03 15.99 2.55
CA LEU A 20 49.81 16.68 2.92
C LEU A 20 48.97 15.72 3.78
N PRO A 21 48.46 16.15 4.95
CA PRO A 21 47.48 15.36 5.68
C PRO A 21 46.26 15.20 4.77
N SER A 22 46.05 13.98 4.29
CA SER A 22 44.82 13.58 3.64
C SER A 22 43.74 13.58 4.71
N PHE A 23 43.07 14.71 4.89
CA PHE A 23 41.81 14.75 5.61
C PHE A 23 40.78 14.04 4.75
N SER A 24 40.77 12.72 4.82
CA SER A 24 39.59 11.95 4.44
C SER A 24 38.50 12.36 5.42
N THR A 25 37.70 13.35 5.04
CA THR A 25 36.41 13.59 5.68
C THR A 25 35.51 12.43 5.26
N ALA A 26 35.77 11.27 5.82
CA ALA A 26 34.77 10.23 5.91
C ALA A 26 33.65 10.85 6.73
N VAL A 27 32.62 11.33 6.04
CA VAL A 27 31.32 11.53 6.66
C VAL A 27 30.84 10.12 6.98
N ALA A 28 31.31 9.59 8.12
CA ALA A 28 30.60 8.51 8.77
C ALA A 28 29.16 9.01 8.89
N PRO A 29 28.14 8.25 8.44
CA PRO A 29 26.77 8.63 8.72
C PRO A 29 26.65 8.62 10.24
N LEU A 30 26.77 9.81 10.84
CA LEU A 30 26.47 10.03 12.25
C LEU A 30 24.99 9.73 12.36
N ARG A 31 24.66 8.48 12.70
CA ARG A 31 23.32 8.12 13.15
C ARG A 31 22.98 9.13 14.23
N SER A 32 21.99 9.97 13.96
CA SER A 32 21.65 11.00 14.91
C SER A 32 21.10 10.29 16.15
N PRO A 33 21.30 10.84 17.36
CA PRO A 33 20.66 10.30 18.56
C PRO A 33 19.12 10.24 18.43
N LEU A 34 18.54 11.02 17.49
CA LEU A 34 17.14 10.93 17.10
C LEU A 34 16.85 9.63 16.35
N ASP A 35 17.67 9.24 15.37
CA ASP A 35 17.52 7.99 14.61
C ASP A 35 17.59 6.77 15.53
N ASP A 36 18.53 6.76 16.47
CA ASP A 36 18.66 5.66 17.43
C ASP A 36 17.47 5.58 18.39
N ARG A 37 16.91 6.74 18.78
CA ARG A 37 15.68 6.81 19.56
C ARG A 37 14.49 6.31 18.74
N LEU A 38 14.36 6.72 17.49
CA LEU A 38 13.28 6.31 16.60
C LEU A 38 13.34 4.80 16.33
N LEU A 39 14.52 4.26 16.00
CA LEU A 39 14.70 2.84 15.78
C LEU A 39 14.37 2.02 17.02
N ARG A 40 14.70 2.51 18.21
CA ARG A 40 14.32 1.85 19.47
C ARG A 40 12.81 1.81 19.64
N LEU A 41 12.14 2.94 19.39
CA LEU A 41 10.68 3.03 19.48
C LEU A 41 9.99 2.13 18.47
N LEU A 42 10.41 2.16 17.20
CA LEU A 42 9.85 1.29 16.17
C LEU A 42 10.07 -0.18 16.49
N ARG A 43 11.27 -0.56 16.96
CA ARG A 43 11.53 -1.95 17.37
C ARG A 43 10.67 -2.37 18.55
N SER A 44 10.52 -1.52 19.56
CA SER A 44 9.64 -1.83 20.69
C SER A 44 8.18 -1.95 20.26
N GLU A 45 7.72 -1.09 19.36
CA GLU A 45 6.36 -1.12 18.85
C GLU A 45 6.09 -2.38 18.01
N ILE A 46 7.00 -2.70 17.09
CA ILE A 46 6.91 -3.91 16.26
C ILE A 46 6.88 -5.16 17.15
N SER A 47 7.75 -5.24 18.17
CA SER A 47 7.74 -6.36 19.12
C SER A 47 6.45 -6.39 19.96
N TYR A 48 5.98 -5.24 20.44
CA TYR A 48 4.73 -5.15 21.18
C TYR A 48 3.56 -5.66 20.34
N LEU A 49 3.44 -5.19 19.11
CA LEU A 49 2.38 -5.59 18.18
C LEU A 49 2.53 -7.04 17.74
N SER A 50 3.74 -7.57 17.52
CA SER A 50 3.93 -8.97 17.16
C SER A 50 3.45 -9.93 18.25
N ASP A 51 3.64 -9.53 19.51
CA ASP A 51 3.30 -10.37 20.68
C ASP A 51 1.81 -10.28 21.04
N HIS A 52 1.19 -9.12 20.87
CA HIS A 52 -0.20 -8.87 21.27
C HIS A 52 -1.20 -8.98 20.11
N HIS A 53 -0.74 -8.83 18.87
CA HIS A 53 -1.54 -8.89 17.66
C HIS A 53 -0.85 -9.75 16.59
N PRO A 54 -0.73 -11.07 16.82
CA PRO A 54 -0.08 -11.95 15.87
C PRO A 54 -0.79 -11.89 14.51
N PRO A 55 -0.06 -11.91 13.39
CA PRO A 55 -0.66 -11.80 12.07
C PRO A 55 -1.63 -12.95 11.84
N TYR A 56 -2.90 -12.62 11.62
CA TYR A 56 -3.91 -13.62 11.30
C TYR A 56 -3.57 -14.31 9.97
N PRO A 57 -3.80 -15.64 9.86
CA PRO A 57 -3.66 -16.33 8.60
C PRO A 57 -4.60 -15.68 7.58
N GLN A 58 -4.02 -15.17 6.50
CA GLN A 58 -4.81 -14.52 5.47
C GLN A 58 -5.70 -15.55 4.78
N PRO A 59 -7.02 -15.30 4.70
CA PRO A 59 -7.92 -16.22 4.01
C PRO A 59 -7.52 -16.31 2.54
N THR A 60 -7.46 -17.52 2.00
CA THR A 60 -7.15 -17.77 0.57
C THR A 60 -8.41 -17.98 -0.26
N VAL A 61 -9.56 -18.20 0.40
CA VAL A 61 -10.86 -18.39 -0.22
C VAL A 61 -11.90 -17.69 0.64
N PHE A 62 -12.82 -16.98 -0.01
CA PHE A 62 -14.01 -16.43 0.61
C PHE A 62 -15.25 -16.88 -0.17
N ARG A 63 -16.07 -17.74 0.44
CA ARG A 63 -17.25 -18.34 -0.20
C ARG A 63 -16.87 -19.02 -1.53
N SER A 64 -17.25 -18.43 -2.66
CA SER A 64 -16.97 -18.88 -4.02
C SER A 64 -15.82 -18.12 -4.69
N PHE A 65 -15.25 -17.12 -4.03
CA PHE A 65 -14.14 -16.32 -4.53
C PHE A 65 -12.81 -16.85 -4.01
N ALA A 66 -11.84 -17.06 -4.90
CA ALA A 66 -10.45 -17.19 -4.53
C ALA A 66 -9.88 -15.80 -4.20
N LEU A 67 -9.16 -15.69 -3.09
CA LEU A 67 -8.57 -14.46 -2.58
C LEU A 67 -7.05 -14.51 -2.77
N GLU A 68 -6.52 -13.53 -3.48
CA GLU A 68 -5.09 -13.34 -3.75
C GLU A 68 -4.68 -12.00 -3.10
N ASP A 69 -3.98 -12.06 -1.98
CA ASP A 69 -3.40 -10.88 -1.34
C ASP A 69 -1.96 -10.68 -1.80
N ARG A 70 -1.63 -9.45 -2.23
CA ARG A 70 -0.27 -9.03 -2.56
C ARG A 70 0.10 -7.87 -1.64
N PRO A 71 0.56 -8.17 -0.41
CA PRO A 71 0.79 -7.16 0.62
C PRO A 71 1.83 -6.10 0.20
N GLY A 72 2.83 -6.48 -0.61
CA GLY A 72 3.84 -5.55 -1.13
C GLY A 72 3.31 -4.53 -2.14
N GLU A 73 2.19 -4.83 -2.80
CA GLU A 73 1.52 -3.92 -3.74
C GLU A 73 0.29 -3.26 -3.13
N GLN A 74 -0.02 -3.59 -1.86
CA GLN A 74 -1.16 -3.05 -1.12
C GLN A 74 -2.46 -3.24 -1.91
N TRP A 75 -2.62 -4.45 -2.43
CA TRP A 75 -3.66 -4.76 -3.38
C TRP A 75 -4.13 -6.19 -3.20
N VAL A 76 -5.45 -6.37 -3.30
CA VAL A 76 -6.13 -7.63 -3.08
C VAL A 76 -7.00 -7.94 -4.29
N ARG A 77 -6.87 -9.16 -4.81
CA ARG A 77 -7.68 -9.65 -5.92
C ARG A 77 -8.58 -10.79 -5.51
N LEU A 78 -9.83 -10.68 -5.91
CA LEU A 78 -10.84 -11.72 -5.75
C LEU A 78 -11.23 -12.23 -7.13
N ARG A 79 -11.29 -13.55 -7.28
CA ARG A 79 -11.72 -14.20 -8.53
C ARG A 79 -12.81 -15.22 -8.23
N ALA A 80 -13.93 -15.11 -8.93
CA ALA A 80 -14.94 -16.16 -8.98
C ALA A 80 -15.24 -16.52 -10.42
N SER A 81 -15.55 -17.80 -10.64
CA SER A 81 -16.02 -18.30 -11.92
C SER A 81 -17.31 -19.07 -11.71
N SER A 82 -18.34 -18.71 -12.46
CA SER A 82 -19.62 -19.43 -12.46
C SER A 82 -19.49 -20.71 -13.27
N ARG A 83 -19.99 -21.83 -12.74
CA ARG A 83 -20.06 -23.10 -13.47
C ARG A 83 -21.39 -23.19 -14.20
N GLY A 84 -21.39 -23.16 -15.52
CA GLY A 84 -22.58 -23.32 -16.35
C GLY A 84 -22.32 -23.16 -17.84
N ALA A 85 -23.37 -23.33 -18.65
CA ALA A 85 -23.33 -23.15 -20.12
C ALA A 85 -22.95 -21.73 -20.56
N GLN A 86 -23.06 -20.75 -19.65
CA GLN A 86 -22.67 -19.36 -19.85
C GLN A 86 -21.69 -18.97 -18.74
N ALA A 87 -20.46 -19.51 -18.84
CA ALA A 87 -19.41 -19.27 -17.85
C ALA A 87 -19.09 -17.77 -17.79
N GLU A 88 -19.31 -17.19 -16.61
CA GLU A 88 -18.91 -15.83 -16.27
C GLU A 88 -17.73 -15.88 -15.32
N GLU A 89 -16.75 -15.03 -15.54
CA GLU A 89 -15.66 -14.81 -14.61
C GLU A 89 -15.75 -13.39 -14.05
N VAL A 90 -15.73 -13.28 -12.73
CA VAL A 90 -15.78 -12.03 -11.99
C VAL A 90 -14.44 -11.87 -11.29
N LYS A 91 -13.76 -10.78 -11.62
CA LYS A 91 -12.51 -10.36 -11.02
C LYS A 91 -12.71 -9.03 -10.31
N VAL A 92 -12.27 -8.94 -9.07
CA VAL A 92 -12.41 -7.74 -8.25
C VAL A 92 -11.02 -7.40 -7.74
N ASP A 93 -10.53 -6.25 -8.17
CA ASP A 93 -9.22 -5.73 -7.83
C ASP A 93 -9.43 -4.57 -6.86
N ALA A 94 -9.10 -4.77 -5.59
CA ALA A 94 -9.20 -3.79 -4.53
C ALA A 94 -7.83 -3.21 -4.19
N THR A 95 -7.71 -1.90 -4.25
CA THR A 95 -6.50 -1.19 -3.77
C THR A 95 -6.65 -0.85 -2.29
N MET A 96 -5.53 -0.71 -1.58
CA MET A 96 -5.52 -0.20 -0.21
C MET A 96 -6.06 1.24 -0.16
N PHE A 97 -6.49 1.66 1.04
CA PHE A 97 -7.14 2.94 1.27
C PHE A 97 -6.41 4.12 0.63
N ASP A 98 -7.14 4.87 -0.18
CA ASP A 98 -6.67 6.01 -0.97
C ASP A 98 -7.30 7.33 -0.50
N GLY A 99 -8.20 7.28 0.49
CA GLY A 99 -8.76 8.47 1.12
C GLY A 99 -9.18 8.23 2.57
N ALA A 100 -9.15 9.30 3.36
CA ALA A 100 -9.68 9.31 4.72
C ALA A 100 -10.52 10.56 4.94
N ALA A 101 -11.76 10.39 5.39
CA ALA A 101 -12.61 11.49 5.80
C ALA A 101 -12.74 11.51 7.32
N VAL A 102 -12.35 12.65 7.91
CA VAL A 102 -12.63 12.99 9.31
C VAL A 102 -13.92 13.82 9.34
N PRO A 103 -14.79 13.68 10.35
CA PRO A 103 -15.97 14.52 10.46
C PRO A 103 -15.58 16.01 10.42
N PRO A 104 -16.37 16.87 9.76
CA PRO A 104 -16.17 18.30 9.81
C PRO A 104 -16.12 18.81 11.26
N PRO A 105 -15.35 19.88 11.55
CA PRO A 105 -15.28 20.46 12.88
C PRO A 105 -16.62 21.01 13.38
N ASP A 106 -17.62 21.13 12.51
CA ASP A 106 -18.97 21.61 12.83
C ASP A 106 -19.97 20.46 13.01
N ALA A 107 -19.54 19.21 12.82
CA ALA A 107 -20.39 18.03 13.00
C ALA A 107 -20.89 17.93 14.47
N PRO A 108 -22.11 17.42 14.70
CA PRO A 108 -22.64 17.26 16.05
C PRO A 108 -21.69 16.43 16.93
N LEU A 109 -21.59 16.77 18.23
CA LEU A 109 -20.66 16.13 19.17
C LEU A 109 -20.77 14.61 19.17
N PHE A 110 -22.00 14.08 19.07
CA PHE A 110 -22.25 12.64 18.98
C PHE A 110 -21.52 11.98 17.80
N SER A 111 -21.58 12.60 16.61
CA SER A 111 -20.90 12.08 15.41
C SER A 111 -19.38 12.14 15.54
N ARG A 112 -18.84 13.16 16.23
CA ARG A 112 -17.40 13.26 16.51
C ARG A 112 -16.93 12.18 17.49
N VAL A 113 -17.68 11.93 18.56
CA VAL A 113 -17.38 10.85 19.52
C VAL A 113 -17.45 9.49 18.84
N GLU A 114 -18.49 9.23 18.05
CA GLU A 114 -18.63 7.99 17.30
C GLU A 114 -17.47 7.78 16.30
N SER A 115 -16.93 8.86 15.71
CA SER A 115 -15.78 8.77 14.80
C SER A 115 -14.45 8.57 15.50
N LEU A 116 -14.32 9.00 16.76
CA LEU A 116 -13.19 8.65 17.62
C LEU A 116 -13.22 7.16 17.97
N GLU A 117 -14.41 6.59 18.17
CA GLU A 117 -14.60 5.17 18.50
C GLU A 117 -14.47 4.25 17.27
N ARG A 118 -15.07 4.63 16.13
CA ARG A 118 -15.01 3.84 14.88
C ARG A 118 -13.74 4.08 14.06
N GLY A 119 -13.00 5.14 14.36
CA GLY A 119 -11.84 5.54 13.57
C GLY A 119 -12.22 6.31 12.29
N PRO A 120 -11.21 6.69 11.48
CA PRO A 120 -11.41 7.50 10.28
C PRO A 120 -12.27 6.76 9.25
N ARG A 121 -13.08 7.50 8.47
CA ARG A 121 -13.84 6.91 7.36
C ARG A 121 -12.90 6.71 6.19
N LEU A 122 -12.50 5.46 5.95
CA LEU A 122 -11.56 5.12 4.89
C LEU A 122 -12.28 4.87 3.57
N HIS A 123 -11.69 5.37 2.49
CA HIS A 123 -12.13 5.17 1.12
C HIS A 123 -11.26 4.09 0.46
N LEU A 124 -11.88 3.27 -0.39
CA LEU A 124 -11.25 2.21 -1.18
C LEU A 124 -11.64 2.37 -2.65
N SER A 125 -10.66 2.39 -3.52
CA SER A 125 -10.87 2.29 -4.97
C SER A 125 -10.86 0.83 -5.41
N LEU A 126 -11.90 0.44 -6.14
CA LEU A 126 -12.17 -0.93 -6.56
C LEU A 126 -12.37 -0.98 -8.06
N ILE A 127 -11.81 -1.99 -8.72
CA ILE A 127 -12.03 -2.28 -10.13
C ILE A 127 -12.70 -3.65 -10.23
N VAL A 128 -13.89 -3.70 -10.80
CA VAL A 128 -14.66 -4.92 -10.99
C VAL A 128 -14.69 -5.24 -12.47
N GLU A 129 -14.20 -6.41 -12.85
CA GLU A 129 -14.22 -6.90 -14.22
C GLU A 129 -15.12 -8.14 -14.27
N VAL A 130 -16.15 -8.09 -15.10
CA VAL A 130 -17.02 -9.22 -15.40
C VAL A 130 -16.77 -9.61 -16.85
N SER A 131 -16.16 -10.77 -17.05
CA SER A 131 -15.93 -11.34 -18.37
C SER A 131 -16.93 -12.46 -18.65
N ARG A 132 -17.47 -12.46 -19.87
CA ARG A 132 -18.35 -13.50 -20.40
C ARG A 132 -18.00 -13.71 -21.87
N ALA A 133 -17.46 -14.89 -22.19
CA ALA A 133 -16.95 -15.21 -23.53
C ALA A 133 -15.98 -14.14 -24.06
N ASP A 134 -16.34 -13.42 -25.13
CA ASP A 134 -15.54 -12.37 -25.79
C ASP A 134 -15.83 -10.95 -25.25
N ARG A 135 -16.67 -10.81 -24.22
CA ARG A 135 -17.10 -9.50 -23.68
C ARG A 135 -16.60 -9.31 -22.27
N VAL A 136 -16.11 -8.11 -21.99
CA VAL A 136 -15.66 -7.69 -20.67
C VAL A 136 -16.37 -6.40 -20.29
N LEU A 137 -16.95 -6.38 -19.09
CA LEU A 137 -17.54 -5.20 -18.47
C LEU A 137 -16.70 -4.83 -17.25
N GLY A 138 -16.07 -3.67 -17.30
CA GLY A 138 -15.31 -3.07 -16.22
C GLY A 138 -16.15 -2.03 -15.47
N PHE A 139 -16.07 -2.03 -14.14
CA PHE A 139 -16.59 -0.98 -13.28
C PHE A 139 -15.46 -0.42 -12.44
N ILE A 140 -15.36 0.90 -12.41
CA ILE A 140 -14.50 1.60 -11.45
C ILE A 140 -15.42 2.10 -10.34
N CYS A 141 -15.18 1.62 -9.12
CA CYS A 141 -16.01 1.90 -7.97
C CYS A 141 -15.22 2.62 -6.88
N SER A 142 -15.93 3.48 -6.17
CA SER A 142 -15.47 4.27 -5.03
C SER A 142 -16.27 3.81 -3.82
N ALA A 143 -15.60 3.18 -2.87
CA ALA A 143 -16.21 2.52 -1.73
C ALA A 143 -15.83 3.22 -0.43
N TRP A 144 -16.83 3.73 0.26
CA TRP A 144 -16.79 4.20 1.65
C TRP A 144 -17.42 3.13 2.56
N PRO A 145 -17.28 3.22 3.90
CA PRO A 145 -17.82 2.21 4.81
C PRO A 145 -19.35 2.06 4.74
N ASP A 146 -20.04 3.12 4.31
CA ASP A 146 -21.50 3.22 4.27
C ASP A 146 -22.06 3.31 2.85
N GLU A 147 -21.20 3.53 1.85
CA GLU A 147 -21.61 3.90 0.50
C GLU A 147 -20.68 3.30 -0.55
N LEU A 148 -21.27 2.71 -1.59
CA LEU A 148 -20.55 2.22 -2.77
C LEU A 148 -21.07 2.95 -4.00
N THR A 149 -20.19 3.66 -4.70
CA THR A 149 -20.55 4.39 -5.92
C THR A 149 -19.80 3.86 -7.13
N VAL A 150 -20.51 3.65 -8.24
CA VAL A 150 -19.88 3.34 -9.53
C VAL A 150 -19.49 4.66 -10.19
N ARG A 151 -18.18 4.88 -10.37
CA ARG A 151 -17.63 6.07 -11.02
C ARG A 151 -17.64 5.96 -12.53
N HIS A 152 -17.22 4.81 -13.05
CA HIS A 152 -17.14 4.58 -14.48
C HIS A 152 -17.56 3.15 -14.83
N VAL A 153 -18.15 3.00 -16.01
CA VAL A 153 -18.47 1.72 -16.63
C VAL A 153 -17.76 1.65 -17.96
N LEU A 154 -16.97 0.60 -18.17
CA LEU A 154 -16.17 0.36 -19.35
C LEU A 154 -16.63 -0.94 -20.01
N THR A 155 -16.99 -0.89 -21.29
CA THR A 155 -17.33 -2.08 -22.06
C THR A 155 -16.21 -2.36 -23.05
N LEU A 156 -15.60 -3.53 -22.97
CA LEU A 156 -14.58 -4.00 -23.89
C LEU A 156 -15.08 -5.25 -24.62
N ARG A 157 -14.87 -5.31 -25.93
CA ARG A 157 -14.91 -6.54 -26.71
C ARG A 157 -13.48 -7.04 -26.87
N ALA A 158 -13.25 -8.34 -26.68
CA ALA A 158 -12.01 -8.97 -27.11
C ALA A 158 -11.82 -8.66 -28.60
N ALA A 159 -10.65 -8.15 -28.95
CA ALA A 159 -10.41 -7.41 -30.18
C ALA A 159 -10.87 -8.15 -31.45
N ASP A 160 -11.90 -7.62 -32.09
CA ASP A 160 -11.97 -7.46 -33.55
C ASP A 160 -12.45 -6.03 -33.80
N GLY A 161 -11.55 -5.23 -34.40
CA GLY A 161 -11.64 -3.77 -34.47
C GLY A 161 -12.86 -3.22 -35.21
N SER A 162 -14.00 -3.13 -34.54
CA SER A 162 -15.10 -2.28 -34.98
C SER A 162 -15.52 -1.32 -33.88
N ASN A 163 -15.42 -0.05 -34.26
CA ASN A 163 -15.73 1.13 -33.51
C ASN A 163 -17.23 1.19 -33.20
N GLY A 164 -17.60 1.50 -31.96
CA GLY A 164 -18.93 1.97 -31.57
C GLY A 164 -20.03 0.92 -31.54
N ASP A 165 -20.39 0.49 -30.34
CA ASP A 165 -21.81 0.32 -30.01
C ASP A 165 -21.99 0.55 -28.50
N SER A 166 -22.38 1.78 -28.16
CA SER A 166 -22.96 2.13 -26.87
C SER A 166 -24.34 1.47 -26.75
N GLY A 167 -24.35 0.15 -26.67
CA GLY A 167 -25.53 -0.68 -26.52
C GLY A 167 -25.59 -1.18 -25.09
N GLY A 168 -26.16 -0.37 -24.20
CA GLY A 168 -26.65 -0.81 -22.89
C GLY A 168 -27.64 -1.94 -23.09
N ARG A 169 -27.17 -3.17 -22.96
CA ARG A 169 -27.99 -4.36 -22.78
C ARG A 169 -27.63 -4.91 -21.41
N ASP A 170 -28.67 -5.13 -20.61
CA ASP A 170 -28.58 -5.49 -19.21
C ASP A 170 -27.60 -6.65 -18.98
N PHE A 171 -26.42 -6.32 -18.48
CA PHE A 171 -25.54 -7.28 -17.84
C PHE A 171 -26.12 -7.59 -16.46
N MET A 172 -27.26 -8.28 -16.42
CA MET A 172 -27.71 -8.95 -15.21
C MET A 172 -26.80 -10.16 -15.01
N CYS A 173 -25.64 -9.91 -14.40
CA CYS A 173 -24.79 -10.98 -13.89
C CYS A 173 -25.53 -11.64 -12.73
N GLY A 174 -25.74 -12.95 -12.83
CA GLY A 174 -26.44 -13.74 -11.80
C GLY A 174 -25.70 -13.77 -10.46
N CYS A 175 -24.42 -13.37 -10.44
CA CYS A 175 -23.61 -13.22 -9.23
C CYS A 175 -23.67 -11.80 -8.62
N CYS A 176 -24.31 -10.82 -9.27
CA CYS A 176 -24.29 -9.41 -8.81
C CYS A 176 -25.18 -9.13 -7.60
N CYS A 177 -26.23 -9.92 -7.34
CA CYS A 177 -27.11 -9.72 -6.19
C CYS A 177 -26.40 -9.99 -4.85
N ASP A 178 -25.48 -10.96 -4.82
CA ASP A 178 -24.62 -11.19 -3.65
C ASP A 178 -23.42 -10.24 -3.62
N PHE A 179 -23.00 -9.69 -4.77
CA PHE A 179 -21.80 -8.86 -4.91
C PHE A 179 -21.84 -7.55 -4.10
N ALA A 180 -22.96 -6.82 -4.08
CA ALA A 180 -23.03 -5.52 -3.40
C ALA A 180 -23.04 -5.64 -1.86
N LEU A 181 -23.83 -6.58 -1.34
CA LEU A 181 -23.84 -6.90 0.10
C LEU A 181 -22.49 -7.46 0.54
N TRP A 182 -21.84 -8.22 -0.34
CA TRP A 182 -20.51 -8.75 -0.14
C TRP A 182 -19.42 -7.67 -0.13
N LEU A 183 -19.42 -6.73 -1.08
CA LEU A 183 -18.41 -5.68 -1.16
C LEU A 183 -18.48 -4.77 0.06
N MET A 184 -19.69 -4.47 0.54
CA MET A 184 -19.91 -3.74 1.79
C MET A 184 -19.34 -4.49 3.02
N TRP A 185 -19.40 -5.82 3.02
CA TRP A 185 -18.80 -6.65 4.07
C TRP A 185 -17.28 -6.76 3.92
N PHE A 186 -16.76 -6.85 2.70
CA PHE A 186 -15.33 -6.85 2.41
C PHE A 186 -14.70 -5.52 2.81
N VAL A 187 -15.32 -4.39 2.49
CA VAL A 187 -14.89 -3.05 2.94
C VAL A 187 -14.83 -2.98 4.47
N LYS A 188 -15.84 -3.53 5.16
CA LYS A 188 -15.86 -3.59 6.64
C LYS A 188 -14.79 -4.52 7.22
N LEU A 189 -14.60 -5.70 6.63
CA LEU A 189 -13.59 -6.66 7.06
C LEU A 189 -12.19 -6.12 6.79
N PHE A 190 -11.94 -5.55 5.61
CA PHE A 190 -10.67 -4.96 5.22
C PHE A 190 -10.35 -3.74 6.09
N SER A 191 -11.35 -2.89 6.41
CA SER A 191 -11.20 -1.79 7.38
C SER A 191 -10.85 -2.30 8.78
N ALA A 192 -11.47 -3.39 9.26
CA ALA A 192 -11.15 -3.94 10.58
C ALA A 192 -9.77 -4.63 10.62
N HIS A 193 -9.43 -5.37 9.56
CA HIS A 193 -8.23 -6.20 9.53
C HIS A 193 -6.95 -5.40 9.26
N PHE A 194 -7.06 -4.25 8.58
CA PHE A 194 -5.92 -3.37 8.33
C PHE A 194 -5.75 -2.32 9.43
N VAL A 195 -6.83 -1.87 10.10
CA VAL A 195 -6.72 -1.01 11.30
C VAL A 195 -5.99 -1.74 12.44
N CYS A 196 -6.06 -3.08 12.50
CA CYS A 196 -5.28 -3.85 13.46
C CYS A 196 -3.85 -4.22 12.98
N CYS A 197 -3.49 -3.95 11.73
CA CYS A 197 -2.15 -4.16 11.18
C CYS A 197 -1.38 -2.86 10.88
N GLY A 198 -1.97 -1.69 11.17
CA GLY A 198 -1.37 -0.37 11.05
C GLY A 198 -0.86 0.17 12.37
#